data_AF-A0A7V7WIW3-F1
#
_entry.id   AF-A0A7V7WIW3-F1
#
_cell.length_a   1.000
_cell.length_b   1.000
_cell.length_c   1.000
_cell.angle_alpha   90.00
_cell.angle_beta   90.00
_cell.angle_gamma   90.00
#
_symmetry.space_group_name_H-M   'P 1'
#
loop_
_entity.id
_entity.type
_entity.pdbx_description
1 polymer ?
#
loop_
_entity_poly.entity_id
_entity_poly.type
_entity_poly.pdbx_seq_one_letter_code
_entity_poly.pdbx_strand_id
1 'polypeptide(L)'
;MKSIHLIRLDLSDSAARVLQEKVGDLLLHATRKKHEYFVTPLSLQKLASLKISHRILKNLHVEDLPVEIIYPYQSTLFDPPQEDAIVEVKAFAMAQRRGHQKMRVLYWARSRQHLDGSFQLDRPGGKRAYRWSFTKEGAKVLRLEDKFPKIIQRIRDPETKVLLSFGSGGVRLFAHPALMKFIDLLGLTSSVREVWGSSGGAVAGLMYAMGVPPADIEKEGYNLYNNRYSLRFSPSKMEVLINLLSDTFLPTGDHLLKGFLDCQNALGFMITKHLSRRRKARVPFYCIAYNLREKRNEVLTPERVPKNVYVTPTFHTEALDAVIASSSIPILYVPKKILRGKTEHVYVDGGTTEEVPLISPYRKWIRDRLHFRDTSKKLLIIAVNLFPAVSSIPMFSHWAIQKLPAFRLLKLSANYADLIRQARIDEQKGHLTRDRDVTLWELVLPVKGLNVLNPKSIPEIIQTAQHSFLKQLLAIEAGL
;
A
#
# COMPACT_ATOMS: atom_id res chain seq x y z
N MET A 1 -5.19 -31.78 5.82
CA MET A 1 -3.95 -31.45 6.57
C MET A 1 -2.76 -31.61 5.64
N LYS A 2 -1.79 -30.70 5.67
CA LYS A 2 -0.62 -30.76 4.76
C LYS A 2 0.50 -31.62 5.37
N SER A 3 1.10 -32.47 4.55
CA SER A 3 2.23 -33.34 4.91
C SER A 3 3.49 -32.98 4.11
N ILE A 4 4.66 -33.22 4.68
CA ILE A 4 5.94 -33.29 3.97
C ILE A 4 6.33 -34.76 3.85
N HIS A 5 6.85 -35.14 2.70
CA HIS A 5 7.24 -36.52 2.43
C HIS A 5 8.76 -36.61 2.45
N LEU A 6 9.31 -37.46 3.30
CA LEU A 6 10.69 -37.93 3.16
C LEU A 6 10.66 -39.07 2.15
N ILE A 7 11.29 -38.85 1.00
CA ILE A 7 11.35 -39.84 -0.08
C ILE A 7 12.79 -40.28 -0.30
N ARG A 8 12.94 -41.48 -0.85
CA ARG A 8 14.18 -41.94 -1.47
C ARG A 8 13.98 -42.00 -2.97
N LEU A 9 14.83 -41.31 -3.71
CA LEU A 9 14.84 -41.36 -5.18
C LEU A 9 15.73 -42.52 -5.64
N ASP A 10 15.30 -43.24 -6.66
CA ASP A 10 16.14 -44.23 -7.34
C ASP A 10 16.96 -43.55 -8.45
N LEU A 11 17.66 -42.48 -8.07
CA LEU A 11 18.45 -41.62 -8.94
C LEU A 11 19.74 -41.23 -8.24
N SER A 12 20.84 -41.12 -8.99
CA SER A 12 22.06 -40.50 -8.49
C SER A 12 21.81 -39.04 -8.10
N ASP A 13 22.57 -38.50 -7.14
CA ASP A 13 22.43 -37.09 -6.74
C ASP A 13 22.72 -36.13 -7.91
N SER A 14 23.58 -36.53 -8.87
CA SER A 14 23.80 -35.78 -10.10
C SER A 14 22.56 -35.78 -11.01
N ALA A 15 21.89 -36.91 -11.17
CA ALA A 15 20.66 -37.00 -11.94
C ALA A 15 19.52 -36.21 -11.30
N ALA A 16 19.42 -36.23 -9.97
CA ALA A 16 18.44 -35.43 -9.22
C ALA A 16 18.67 -33.91 -9.40
N ARG A 17 19.92 -33.45 -9.41
CA ARG A 17 20.26 -32.05 -9.70
C ARG A 17 19.90 -31.64 -11.13
N VAL A 18 20.30 -32.44 -12.11
CA VAL A 18 19.95 -32.20 -13.52
C VAL A 18 18.44 -32.17 -13.71
N LEU A 19 17.70 -33.02 -13.00
CA LEU A 19 16.26 -33.03 -13.02
C LEU A 19 15.66 -31.73 -12.46
N GLN A 20 16.18 -31.24 -11.34
CA GLN A 20 15.75 -29.98 -10.72
C GLN A 20 16.04 -28.77 -11.63
N GLU A 21 17.19 -28.77 -12.31
CA GLU A 21 17.54 -27.72 -13.28
C GLU A 21 16.64 -27.74 -14.52
N LYS A 22 16.32 -28.94 -15.04
CA LYS A 22 15.43 -29.10 -16.20
C LYS A 22 13.97 -28.82 -15.87
N VAL A 23 13.55 -29.13 -14.66
CA VAL A 23 12.18 -28.94 -14.19
C VAL A 23 12.22 -27.86 -13.12
N GLY A 24 12.32 -26.59 -13.55
CA GLY A 24 12.52 -25.44 -12.65
C GLY A 24 11.47 -25.24 -11.55
N ASP A 25 10.35 -25.97 -11.61
CA ASP A 25 9.32 -25.98 -10.59
C ASP A 25 9.45 -27.14 -9.58
N LEU A 26 10.33 -28.11 -9.81
CA LEU A 26 10.57 -29.22 -8.89
C LEU A 26 11.58 -28.80 -7.83
N LEU A 27 11.25 -28.97 -6.54
CA LEU A 27 12.17 -28.69 -5.45
C LEU A 27 12.49 -29.96 -4.68
N LEU A 28 13.76 -30.36 -4.70
CA LEU A 28 14.30 -31.52 -4.01
C LEU A 28 15.28 -31.07 -2.93
N HIS A 29 14.94 -31.27 -1.64
CA HIS A 29 15.81 -30.88 -0.54
C HIS A 29 16.60 -32.08 -0.03
N ALA A 30 17.81 -32.25 -0.56
CA ALA A 30 18.68 -33.37 -0.24
C ALA A 30 19.04 -33.42 1.25
N THR A 31 18.87 -34.59 1.87
CA THR A 31 19.34 -34.84 3.23
C THR A 31 20.83 -35.21 3.24
N ARG A 32 21.38 -35.45 4.43
CA ARG A 32 22.76 -35.98 4.59
C ARG A 32 22.90 -37.44 4.15
N LYS A 33 21.81 -38.20 4.12
CA LYS A 33 21.81 -39.58 3.66
C LYS A 33 21.69 -39.56 2.14
N LYS A 34 22.57 -40.31 1.46
CA LYS A 34 22.56 -40.41 -0.01
C LYS A 34 21.16 -40.81 -0.49
N HIS A 35 20.71 -40.16 -1.56
CA HIS A 35 19.44 -40.43 -2.25
C HIS A 35 18.15 -40.15 -1.45
N GLU A 36 18.23 -39.57 -0.25
CA GLU A 36 17.06 -39.18 0.55
C GLU A 36 16.78 -37.69 0.44
N TYR A 37 15.52 -37.33 0.18
CA TYR A 37 15.07 -35.97 -0.10
C TYR A 37 13.80 -35.66 0.68
N PHE A 38 13.71 -34.46 1.26
CA PHE A 38 12.42 -33.92 1.67
C PHE A 38 11.75 -33.26 0.47
N VAL A 39 10.49 -33.62 0.21
CA VAL A 39 9.67 -33.04 -0.86
C VAL A 39 8.31 -32.63 -0.33
N THR A 40 7.79 -31.55 -0.89
CA THR A 40 6.43 -31.07 -0.64
C THR A 40 5.42 -31.83 -1.51
N PRO A 41 4.11 -31.80 -1.19
CA PRO A 41 3.10 -32.49 -1.98
C PRO A 41 3.07 -32.06 -3.45
N LEU A 42 3.29 -30.77 -3.71
CA LEU A 42 3.39 -30.23 -5.08
C LEU A 42 4.59 -30.81 -5.83
N SER A 43 5.77 -30.85 -5.19
CA SER A 43 6.98 -31.44 -5.78
C SER A 43 6.83 -32.96 -5.98
N LEU A 44 6.15 -33.65 -5.08
CA LEU A 44 5.84 -35.08 -5.21
C LEU A 44 4.89 -35.37 -6.38
N GLN A 45 3.82 -34.58 -6.52
CA GLN A 45 2.91 -34.68 -7.68
C GLN A 45 3.67 -34.45 -8.99
N LYS A 46 4.61 -33.49 -9.00
CA LYS A 46 5.45 -33.23 -10.17
C LYS A 46 6.37 -34.42 -10.48
N LEU A 47 7.04 -35.00 -9.48
CA LEU A 47 7.84 -36.23 -9.66
C LEU A 47 7.02 -37.37 -10.27
N ALA A 48 5.80 -37.58 -9.76
CA ALA A 48 4.89 -38.60 -10.28
C ALA A 48 4.54 -38.34 -11.75
N SER A 49 4.29 -37.08 -12.14
CA SER A 49 4.01 -36.71 -13.53
C SER A 49 5.19 -36.96 -14.49
N LEU A 50 6.41 -36.96 -13.96
CA LEU A 50 7.63 -37.23 -14.72
C LEU A 50 7.96 -38.73 -14.80
N LYS A 51 7.12 -39.60 -14.22
CA LYS A 51 7.31 -41.06 -14.15
C LYS A 51 8.64 -41.47 -13.50
N ILE A 52 9.10 -40.70 -12.53
CA ILE A 52 10.36 -40.98 -11.82
C ILE A 52 10.07 -41.91 -10.66
N SER A 53 10.72 -43.07 -10.66
CA SER A 53 10.64 -44.04 -9.57
C SER A 53 11.14 -43.45 -8.26
N HIS A 54 10.29 -43.52 -7.24
CA HIS A 54 10.59 -43.03 -5.90
C HIS A 54 9.89 -43.88 -4.86
N ARG A 55 10.48 -43.98 -3.67
CA ARG A 55 9.88 -44.65 -2.52
C ARG A 55 9.65 -43.63 -1.42
N ILE A 56 8.41 -43.52 -0.94
CA ILE A 56 8.10 -42.73 0.25
C ILE A 56 8.62 -43.50 1.47
N LEU A 57 9.56 -42.90 2.20
CA LEU A 57 10.13 -43.48 3.42
C LEU A 57 9.32 -43.10 4.64
N LYS A 58 8.87 -41.84 4.70
CA LYS A 58 8.11 -41.32 5.85
C LYS A 58 7.19 -40.19 5.42
N ASN A 59 5.99 -40.17 6.00
CA ASN A 59 5.08 -39.04 5.95
C ASN A 59 5.20 -38.26 7.26
N LEU A 60 5.42 -36.96 7.17
CA LEU A 60 5.56 -36.08 8.32
C LEU A 60 4.48 -35.00 8.25
N HIS A 61 3.72 -34.80 9.32
CA HIS A 61 2.81 -33.66 9.38
C HIS A 61 3.60 -32.38 9.58
N VAL A 62 3.23 -31.32 8.85
CA VAL A 62 3.94 -30.02 8.84
C VAL A 62 3.97 -29.37 10.24
N GLU A 63 2.94 -29.63 11.04
CA GLU A 63 2.76 -29.10 12.40
C GLU A 63 3.69 -29.79 13.41
N ASP A 64 4.03 -31.07 13.19
CA ASP A 64 4.90 -31.87 14.06
C ASP A 64 6.40 -31.66 13.77
N LEU A 65 6.73 -30.89 12.74
CA LEU A 65 8.11 -30.63 12.38
C LEU A 65 8.76 -29.72 13.44
N PRO A 66 9.98 -30.04 13.90
CA PRO A 66 10.73 -29.21 14.85
C PRO A 66 11.37 -28.01 14.14
N VAL A 67 10.56 -27.28 13.36
CA VAL A 67 10.92 -26.09 12.61
C VAL A 67 9.95 -24.98 12.98
N GLU A 68 10.45 -23.96 13.67
CA GLU A 68 9.71 -22.76 14.04
C GLU A 68 9.98 -21.66 13.01
N ILE A 69 8.91 -21.10 12.44
CA ILE A 69 8.99 -19.92 11.59
C ILE A 69 8.79 -18.68 12.46
N ILE A 70 9.70 -17.73 12.32
CA ILE A 70 9.75 -16.51 13.11
C ILE A 70 9.60 -15.32 12.18
N TYR A 71 8.76 -14.39 12.60
CA TYR A 71 8.49 -13.13 11.91
C TYR A 71 9.15 -12.00 12.71
N PRO A 72 10.42 -11.63 12.43
CA PRO A 72 11.05 -10.50 13.07
C PRO A 72 10.32 -9.19 12.72
N TYR A 73 10.48 -8.14 13.54
CA TYR A 73 9.78 -6.87 13.35
C TYR A 73 9.98 -6.24 11.95
N GLN A 74 11.10 -6.52 11.28
CA GLN A 74 11.34 -6.05 9.90
C GLN A 74 10.35 -6.65 8.89
N SER A 75 9.81 -7.82 9.19
CA SER A 75 8.92 -8.58 8.32
C SER A 75 7.43 -8.36 8.62
N THR A 76 7.09 -7.68 9.72
CA THR A 76 5.70 -7.65 10.22
C THR A 76 4.74 -6.88 9.34
N LEU A 77 5.24 -5.91 8.57
CA LEU A 77 4.40 -5.17 7.60
C LEU A 77 4.13 -5.97 6.32
N PHE A 78 4.87 -7.05 6.08
CA PHE A 78 4.68 -7.92 4.92
C PHE A 78 3.58 -8.94 5.19
N ASP A 79 2.81 -9.26 4.15
CA ASP A 79 1.89 -10.40 4.24
C ASP A 79 2.69 -11.68 4.56
N PRO A 80 2.14 -12.55 5.41
CA PRO A 80 2.76 -13.83 5.67
C PRO A 80 2.93 -14.61 4.35
N PRO A 81 4.02 -15.39 4.21
CA PRO A 81 4.21 -16.28 3.07
C PRO A 81 3.01 -17.20 2.89
N GLN A 82 2.71 -17.57 1.64
CA GLN A 82 1.68 -18.56 1.39
C GLN A 82 2.03 -19.86 2.08
N GLU A 83 1.02 -20.58 2.53
CA GLU A 83 1.20 -21.84 3.26
C GLU A 83 2.10 -22.82 2.49
N ASP A 84 1.98 -22.91 1.16
CA ASP A 84 2.84 -23.79 0.36
C ASP A 84 4.34 -23.38 0.43
N ALA A 85 4.63 -22.09 0.48
CA ALA A 85 6.00 -21.59 0.69
C ALA A 85 6.50 -21.88 2.11
N ILE A 86 5.60 -21.85 3.12
CA ILE A 86 5.91 -22.26 4.49
C ILE A 86 6.25 -23.75 4.56
N VAL A 87 5.49 -24.60 3.86
CA VAL A 87 5.76 -26.03 3.76
C VAL A 87 7.12 -26.27 3.08
N GLU A 88 7.40 -25.53 2.01
CA GLU A 88 8.68 -25.63 1.27
C GLU A 88 9.88 -25.25 2.14
N VAL A 89 9.81 -24.15 2.89
CA VAL A 89 10.91 -23.75 3.79
C VAL A 89 11.08 -24.71 4.96
N LYS A 90 10.00 -25.33 5.45
CA LYS A 90 10.09 -26.39 6.45
C LYS A 90 10.77 -27.65 5.92
N ALA A 91 10.47 -28.06 4.68
CA ALA A 91 11.17 -29.17 4.01
C ALA A 91 12.67 -28.88 3.87
N PHE A 92 13.01 -27.67 3.41
CA PHE A 92 14.40 -27.23 3.29
C PHE A 92 15.11 -27.20 4.65
N ALA A 93 14.48 -26.63 5.69
CA ALA A 93 15.04 -26.59 7.04
C ALA A 93 15.28 -28.00 7.62
N MET A 94 14.37 -28.95 7.37
CA MET A 94 14.55 -30.34 7.76
C MET A 94 15.73 -31.01 7.06
N ALA A 95 15.97 -30.70 5.78
CA ALA A 95 17.12 -31.18 5.04
C ALA A 95 18.45 -30.65 5.61
N GLN A 96 18.46 -29.42 6.11
CA GLN A 96 19.64 -28.78 6.72
C GLN A 96 19.87 -29.16 8.19
N ARG A 97 18.88 -29.78 8.85
CA ARG A 97 18.92 -30.08 10.29
C ARG A 97 20.04 -31.07 10.65
N ARG A 98 20.73 -30.80 11.76
CA ARG A 98 21.75 -31.68 12.35
C ARG A 98 21.22 -32.28 13.65
N GLY A 99 21.01 -33.60 13.67
CA GLY A 99 20.52 -34.32 14.86
C GLY A 99 19.10 -33.92 15.28
N HIS A 100 18.86 -33.85 16.59
CA HIS A 100 17.54 -33.58 17.18
C HIS A 100 17.26 -32.11 17.52
N GLN A 101 18.14 -31.17 17.13
CA GLN A 101 17.98 -29.74 17.44
C GLN A 101 16.74 -29.13 16.76
N LYS A 102 16.02 -28.25 17.45
CA LYS A 102 14.92 -27.48 16.87
C LYS A 102 15.50 -26.42 15.92
N MET A 103 14.98 -26.36 14.69
CA MET A 103 15.39 -25.35 13.72
C MET A 103 14.51 -24.11 13.85
N ARG A 104 15.12 -22.93 13.78
CA ARG A 104 14.41 -21.65 13.76
C ARG A 104 14.73 -20.94 12.45
N VAL A 105 13.70 -20.54 11.72
CA VAL A 105 13.82 -19.87 10.43
C VAL A 105 13.18 -18.49 10.51
N LEU A 106 13.97 -17.46 10.26
CA LEU A 106 13.47 -16.08 10.15
C LEU A 106 12.91 -15.85 8.74
N TYR A 107 11.71 -15.30 8.66
CA TYR A 107 11.17 -14.71 7.42
C TYR A 107 11.53 -13.23 7.36
N TRP A 108 12.26 -12.78 6.34
CA TRP A 108 12.66 -11.38 6.25
C TRP A 108 11.63 -10.51 5.55
N ALA A 109 11.25 -10.89 4.33
CA ALA A 109 10.28 -10.20 3.48
C ALA A 109 10.18 -10.93 2.13
N ARG A 110 9.37 -10.38 1.23
CA ARG A 110 9.57 -10.56 -0.22
C ARG A 110 10.69 -9.58 -0.62
N SER A 111 11.81 -10.07 -1.14
CA SER A 111 12.88 -9.21 -1.65
C SER A 111 13.78 -9.91 -2.66
N ARG A 112 14.10 -9.20 -3.75
CA ARG A 112 15.10 -9.64 -4.72
C ARG A 112 16.52 -9.36 -4.25
N GLN A 113 16.71 -8.39 -3.35
CA GLN A 113 18.04 -8.07 -2.82
C GLN A 113 18.57 -9.26 -2.02
N HIS A 114 19.86 -9.55 -2.21
CA HIS A 114 20.56 -10.51 -1.38
C HIS A 114 20.77 -9.90 0.00
N LEU A 115 20.41 -10.64 1.04
CA LEU A 115 20.75 -10.32 2.42
C LEU A 115 21.79 -11.34 2.89
N ASP A 116 22.85 -10.90 3.54
CA ASP A 116 23.92 -11.78 3.98
C ASP A 116 23.39 -12.88 4.91
N GLY A 117 23.76 -14.13 4.62
CA GLY A 117 23.27 -15.30 5.36
C GLY A 117 21.80 -15.66 5.10
N SER A 118 21.14 -14.99 4.15
CA SER A 118 19.79 -15.33 3.71
C SER A 118 19.77 -16.26 2.50
N PHE A 119 18.67 -16.98 2.33
CA PHE A 119 18.37 -17.76 1.14
C PHE A 119 16.98 -17.36 0.59
N GLN A 120 16.79 -17.52 -0.71
CA GLN A 120 15.51 -17.30 -1.37
C GLN A 120 14.83 -18.65 -1.58
N LEU A 121 13.59 -18.78 -1.12
CA LEU A 121 12.81 -19.99 -1.34
C LEU A 121 11.33 -19.65 -1.44
N ASP A 122 10.68 -20.12 -2.48
CA ASP A 122 9.24 -19.95 -2.72
C ASP A 122 8.63 -21.34 -2.97
N ARG A 123 7.32 -21.42 -3.13
CA ARG A 123 6.66 -22.63 -3.61
C ARG A 123 7.17 -23.03 -5.01
N PRO A 124 7.07 -24.30 -5.40
CA PRO A 124 7.21 -24.77 -6.79
C PRO A 124 6.61 -23.80 -7.83
N GLY A 125 7.44 -23.30 -8.75
CA GLY A 125 7.06 -22.32 -9.79
C GLY A 125 6.67 -20.91 -9.29
N GLY A 126 6.82 -20.66 -7.99
CA GLY A 126 6.64 -19.35 -7.36
C GLY A 126 7.71 -18.34 -7.78
N LYS A 127 7.30 -17.07 -7.90
CA LYS A 127 8.19 -15.95 -8.29
C LYS A 127 8.11 -14.76 -7.33
N ARG A 128 7.66 -15.01 -6.09
CA ARG A 128 7.45 -13.98 -5.05
C ARG A 128 8.73 -13.61 -4.30
N ALA A 129 9.81 -14.39 -4.48
CA ALA A 129 11.13 -14.14 -3.91
C ALA A 129 11.09 -13.94 -2.39
N TYR A 130 10.48 -14.88 -1.66
CA TYR A 130 10.53 -14.88 -0.20
C TYR A 130 11.96 -15.13 0.29
N ARG A 131 12.41 -14.28 1.21
CA ARG A 131 13.75 -14.35 1.81
C ARG A 131 13.66 -14.90 3.23
N TRP A 132 14.57 -15.82 3.52
CA TRP A 132 14.62 -16.56 4.76
C TRP A 132 16.06 -16.62 5.28
N SER A 133 16.25 -16.87 6.57
CA SER A 133 17.56 -17.22 7.11
C SER A 133 17.40 -18.15 8.30
N PHE A 134 18.43 -18.95 8.59
CA PHE A 134 18.47 -19.72 9.83
C PHE A 134 18.91 -18.82 10.98
N THR A 135 18.36 -19.05 12.17
CA THR A 135 18.81 -18.40 13.40
C THR A 135 19.13 -19.42 14.48
N LYS A 136 20.01 -19.05 15.41
CA LYS A 136 20.39 -19.91 16.53
C LYS A 136 19.23 -20.04 17.52
N GLU A 137 19.17 -21.17 18.19
CA GLU A 137 18.28 -21.35 19.33
C GLU A 137 18.59 -20.31 20.40
N GLY A 138 17.55 -19.74 21.03
CA GLY A 138 17.70 -18.66 22.02
C GLY A 138 17.89 -17.24 21.47
N ALA A 139 18.01 -17.04 20.14
CA ALA A 139 18.04 -15.69 19.58
C ALA A 139 16.78 -14.90 19.98
N LYS A 140 16.97 -13.77 20.68
CA LYS A 140 15.88 -12.88 21.10
C LYS A 140 15.25 -12.25 19.85
N VAL A 141 14.01 -12.61 19.58
CA VAL A 141 13.21 -12.01 18.52
C VAL A 141 12.51 -10.80 19.13
N LEU A 142 12.94 -9.61 18.72
CA LEU A 142 12.28 -8.38 19.14
C LEU A 142 10.94 -8.29 18.43
N ARG A 143 9.88 -8.11 19.21
CA ARG A 143 8.54 -7.86 18.69
C ARG A 143 8.45 -6.43 18.18
N LEU A 144 7.37 -6.13 17.46
CA LEU A 144 7.17 -4.79 16.93
C LEU A 144 7.02 -3.77 18.06
N GLU A 145 6.28 -4.13 19.10
CA GLU A 145 5.99 -3.26 20.25
C GLU A 145 7.27 -2.90 21.01
N ASP A 146 8.20 -3.86 21.13
CA ASP A 146 9.51 -3.66 21.77
C ASP A 146 10.37 -2.62 21.06
N LYS A 147 10.10 -2.38 19.77
CA LYS A 147 10.85 -1.43 18.94
C LYS A 147 10.26 -0.03 18.90
N PHE A 148 9.01 0.15 19.34
CA PHE A 148 8.30 1.43 19.21
C PHE A 148 7.64 1.92 20.52
N PRO A 149 8.29 1.80 21.70
CA PRO A 149 7.67 2.21 22.96
C PRO A 149 7.29 3.70 22.99
N LYS A 150 8.13 4.61 22.46
CA LYS A 150 7.86 6.06 22.50
C LYS A 150 6.74 6.46 21.55
N ILE A 151 6.70 5.89 20.34
CA ILE A 151 5.58 6.07 19.42
C ILE A 151 4.27 5.57 20.04
N ILE A 152 4.27 4.38 20.65
CA ILE A 152 3.09 3.81 21.33
C ILE A 152 2.63 4.75 22.45
N GLN A 153 3.55 5.21 23.30
CA GLN A 153 3.25 6.13 24.40
C GLN A 153 2.65 7.44 23.86
N ARG A 154 3.25 8.02 22.81
CA ARG A 154 2.80 9.28 22.22
C ARG A 154 1.42 9.18 21.58
N ILE A 155 1.11 8.06 20.90
CA ILE A 155 -0.21 7.82 20.30
C ILE A 155 -1.28 7.54 21.35
N ARG A 156 -0.91 6.93 22.49
CA ARG A 156 -1.84 6.64 23.60
C ARG A 156 -2.04 7.81 24.56
N ASP A 157 -1.31 8.91 24.41
CA ASP A 157 -1.46 10.10 25.24
C ASP A 157 -2.90 10.64 25.17
N PRO A 158 -3.67 10.65 26.28
CA PRO A 158 -5.05 11.07 26.29
C PRO A 158 -5.22 12.57 25.98
N GLU A 159 -4.19 13.40 26.15
CA GLU A 159 -4.23 14.81 25.79
C GLU A 159 -3.96 15.05 24.28
N THR A 160 -3.62 13.99 23.54
CA THR A 160 -3.26 14.08 22.12
C THR A 160 -4.36 13.51 21.23
N LYS A 161 -4.86 14.36 20.32
CA LYS A 161 -5.72 13.90 19.22
C LYS A 161 -4.83 13.35 18.12
N VAL A 162 -4.98 12.06 17.82
CA VAL A 162 -4.21 11.39 16.76
C VAL A 162 -5.03 11.31 15.49
N LEU A 163 -4.47 11.83 14.39
CA LEU A 163 -5.06 11.79 13.06
C LEU A 163 -4.17 11.01 12.10
N LEU A 164 -4.78 10.21 11.23
CA LEU A 164 -4.10 9.66 10.06
C LEU A 164 -4.44 10.52 8.84
N SER A 165 -3.42 10.94 8.09
CA SER A 165 -3.60 11.75 6.88
C SER A 165 -2.98 11.08 5.67
N PHE A 166 -3.80 10.69 4.71
CA PHE A 166 -3.38 9.95 3.53
C PHE A 166 -3.37 10.85 2.30
N GLY A 167 -2.17 11.10 1.77
CA GLY A 167 -2.01 11.94 0.60
C GLY A 167 -2.42 11.32 -0.74
N SER A 168 -2.51 12.17 -1.75
CA SER A 168 -2.77 11.82 -3.15
C SER A 168 -1.64 10.98 -3.75
N GLY A 169 -1.96 10.18 -4.78
CA GLY A 169 -0.92 9.37 -5.44
C GLY A 169 -1.36 8.39 -6.54
N GLY A 170 -2.60 8.44 -7.06
CA GLY A 170 -3.07 7.48 -8.08
C GLY A 170 -2.86 6.02 -7.63
N VAL A 171 -2.21 5.19 -8.47
CA VAL A 171 -1.89 3.79 -8.10
C VAL A 171 -0.93 3.67 -6.90
N ARG A 172 -0.25 4.76 -6.50
CA ARG A 172 0.56 4.76 -5.29
C ARG A 172 -0.28 4.61 -4.03
N LEU A 173 -1.60 4.81 -4.09
CA LEU A 173 -2.51 4.63 -2.94
C LEU A 173 -2.30 3.32 -2.17
N PHE A 174 -1.81 2.27 -2.85
CA PHE A 174 -1.50 0.97 -2.23
C PHE A 174 -0.25 0.99 -1.34
N ALA A 175 0.45 2.12 -1.20
CA ALA A 175 1.46 2.34 -0.17
C ALA A 175 0.84 2.67 1.20
N HIS A 176 -0.35 3.30 1.25
CA HIS A 176 -1.02 3.69 2.49
C HIS A 176 -1.26 2.52 3.47
N PRO A 177 -1.65 1.32 3.01
CA PRO A 177 -1.80 0.16 3.88
C PRO A 177 -0.58 -0.19 4.72
N ALA A 178 0.65 0.16 4.31
CA ALA A 178 1.84 -0.11 5.11
C ALA A 178 1.79 0.61 6.48
N LEU A 179 1.37 1.87 6.52
CA LEU A 179 1.15 2.59 7.79
C LEU A 179 -0.05 2.01 8.54
N MET A 180 -1.14 1.70 7.84
CA MET A 180 -2.34 1.15 8.49
C MET A 180 -2.05 -0.19 9.18
N LYS A 181 -1.26 -1.07 8.55
CA LYS A 181 -0.76 -2.32 9.14
C LYS A 181 0.06 -2.04 10.39
N PHE A 182 0.97 -1.07 10.35
CA PHE A 182 1.77 -0.68 11.50
C PHE A 182 0.89 -0.27 12.69
N ILE A 183 -0.11 0.59 12.47
CA ILE A 183 -1.07 1.03 13.49
C ILE A 183 -1.90 -0.15 14.04
N ASP A 184 -2.40 -1.02 13.16
CA ASP A 184 -3.23 -2.17 13.55
C ASP A 184 -2.41 -3.21 14.35
N LEU A 185 -1.18 -3.52 13.93
CA LEU A 185 -0.32 -4.50 14.59
C LEU A 185 0.07 -4.05 16.00
N LEU A 186 0.27 -2.75 16.23
CA LEU A 186 0.53 -2.21 17.56
C LEU A 186 -0.75 -2.04 18.41
N GLY A 187 -1.92 -2.39 17.89
CA GLY A 187 -3.21 -2.24 18.57
C GLY A 187 -3.55 -0.77 18.85
N LEU A 188 -3.16 0.15 17.95
CA LEU A 188 -3.30 1.60 18.15
C LEU A 188 -4.50 2.21 17.44
N THR A 189 -5.30 1.43 16.71
CA THR A 189 -6.43 1.97 15.94
C THR A 189 -7.48 2.68 16.81
N SER A 190 -7.67 2.25 18.07
CA SER A 190 -8.61 2.89 19.01
C SER A 190 -8.16 4.29 19.46
N SER A 191 -6.86 4.59 19.34
CA SER A 191 -6.31 5.92 19.62
C SER A 191 -6.48 6.89 18.45
N VAL A 192 -6.71 6.39 17.23
CA VAL A 192 -6.93 7.21 16.05
C VAL A 192 -8.33 7.83 16.10
N ARG A 193 -8.39 9.16 16.11
CA ARG A 193 -9.65 9.91 16.23
C ARG A 193 -10.30 10.22 14.90
N GLU A 194 -9.51 10.50 13.86
CA GLU A 194 -10.03 10.78 12.52
C GLU A 194 -9.07 10.27 11.45
N VAL A 195 -9.62 9.92 10.29
CA VAL A 195 -8.88 9.59 9.08
C VAL A 195 -9.19 10.64 8.03
N TRP A 196 -8.14 11.20 7.45
CA TRP A 196 -8.21 12.20 6.40
C TRP A 196 -7.58 11.67 5.12
N GLY A 197 -8.15 12.02 3.97
CA GLY A 197 -7.60 11.62 2.67
C GLY A 197 -7.78 12.63 1.55
N SER A 198 -6.91 12.55 0.55
CA SER A 198 -7.03 13.27 -0.72
C SER A 198 -6.76 12.30 -1.88
N SER A 199 -7.59 12.33 -2.94
CA SER A 199 -7.46 11.44 -4.10
C SER A 199 -7.39 9.95 -3.73
N GLY A 200 -6.40 9.21 -4.23
CA GLY A 200 -6.12 7.83 -3.82
C GLY A 200 -5.99 7.63 -2.29
N GLY A 201 -5.56 8.65 -1.54
CA GLY A 201 -5.57 8.64 -0.08
C GLY A 201 -6.98 8.70 0.51
N ALA A 202 -7.94 9.37 -0.14
CA ALA A 202 -9.36 9.31 0.24
C ALA A 202 -9.96 7.92 0.02
N VAL A 203 -9.58 7.23 -1.07
CA VAL A 203 -10.00 5.85 -1.33
C VAL A 203 -9.51 4.90 -0.24
N ALA A 204 -8.20 4.89 0.02
CA ALA A 204 -7.61 4.02 1.04
C ALA A 204 -8.08 4.40 2.45
N GLY A 205 -8.14 5.71 2.73
CA GLY A 205 -8.60 6.25 4.00
C GLY A 205 -10.05 5.89 4.32
N LEU A 206 -10.97 6.00 3.36
CA LEU A 206 -12.37 5.60 3.56
C LEU A 206 -12.46 4.10 3.86
N MET A 207 -11.79 3.26 3.08
CA MET A 207 -11.79 1.80 3.31
C MET A 207 -11.31 1.48 4.73
N TYR A 208 -10.20 2.06 5.15
CA TYR A 208 -9.65 1.84 6.49
C TYR A 208 -10.56 2.38 7.60
N ALA A 209 -11.11 3.59 7.42
CA ALA A 209 -12.06 4.20 8.34
C ALA A 209 -13.34 3.37 8.49
N MET A 210 -13.77 2.68 7.44
CA MET A 210 -14.88 1.72 7.46
C MET A 210 -14.48 0.36 8.04
N GLY A 211 -13.23 0.19 8.47
CA GLY A 211 -12.72 -1.01 9.12
C GLY A 211 -12.26 -2.11 8.17
N VAL A 212 -12.07 -1.81 6.89
CA VAL A 212 -11.47 -2.77 5.93
C VAL A 212 -10.03 -3.07 6.37
N PRO A 213 -9.65 -4.35 6.54
CA PRO A 213 -8.29 -4.71 6.92
C PRO A 213 -7.27 -4.20 5.89
N PRO A 214 -6.11 -3.67 6.30
CA PRO A 214 -5.10 -3.16 5.37
C PRO A 214 -4.66 -4.18 4.32
N ALA A 215 -4.59 -5.47 4.68
CA ALA A 215 -4.26 -6.56 3.76
C ALA A 215 -5.29 -6.73 2.63
N ASP A 216 -6.58 -6.46 2.91
CA ASP A 216 -7.62 -6.49 1.87
C ASP A 216 -7.51 -5.29 0.93
N ILE A 217 -7.10 -4.12 1.42
CA ILE A 217 -6.83 -2.94 0.58
C ILE A 217 -5.64 -3.22 -0.36
N GLU A 218 -4.54 -3.80 0.15
CA GLU A 218 -3.40 -4.23 -0.68
C GLU A 218 -3.81 -5.29 -1.72
N LYS A 219 -4.68 -6.23 -1.33
CA LYS A 219 -5.21 -7.26 -2.23
C LYS A 219 -5.96 -6.65 -3.40
N GLU A 220 -6.67 -5.53 -3.23
CA GLU A 220 -7.28 -4.82 -4.36
C GLU A 220 -6.26 -4.25 -5.33
N GLY A 221 -5.11 -3.79 -4.83
CA GLY A 221 -3.98 -3.41 -5.66
C GLY A 221 -3.43 -4.58 -6.48
N TYR A 222 -3.31 -5.76 -5.87
CA TYR A 222 -2.93 -6.96 -6.60
C TYR A 222 -4.00 -7.45 -7.58
N ASN A 223 -5.29 -7.30 -7.28
CA ASN A 223 -6.36 -7.60 -8.22
C ASN A 223 -6.26 -6.68 -9.45
N LEU A 224 -5.95 -5.40 -9.22
CA LEU A 224 -5.70 -4.43 -10.28
C LEU A 224 -4.45 -4.79 -11.11
N TYR A 225 -3.33 -5.12 -10.45
CA TYR A 225 -2.10 -5.59 -11.11
C TYR A 225 -2.34 -6.82 -12.01
N ASN A 226 -3.20 -7.74 -11.57
CA ASN A 226 -3.53 -8.98 -12.30
C ASN A 226 -4.71 -8.81 -13.27
N ASN A 227 -5.10 -7.59 -13.63
CA ASN A 227 -6.20 -7.28 -14.56
C ASN A 227 -7.53 -7.97 -14.18
N ARG A 228 -7.81 -8.17 -12.89
CA ARG A 228 -9.11 -8.71 -12.43
C ARG A 228 -10.24 -7.68 -12.50
N TYR A 229 -9.88 -6.43 -12.70
CA TYR A 229 -10.80 -5.37 -13.06
C TYR A 229 -10.67 -5.13 -14.56
N SER A 230 -11.80 -5.01 -15.25
CA SER A 230 -11.88 -4.65 -16.67
C SER A 230 -11.55 -3.16 -16.84
N LEU A 231 -10.34 -2.78 -16.48
CA LEU A 231 -9.88 -1.40 -16.48
C LEU A 231 -8.89 -1.19 -17.62
N ARG A 232 -9.29 -0.37 -18.60
CA ARG A 232 -8.37 0.18 -19.60
C ARG A 232 -7.73 1.44 -19.04
N PHE A 233 -6.71 1.30 -18.18
CA PHE A 233 -5.94 2.42 -17.61
C PHE A 233 -5.04 3.16 -18.62
N SER A 234 -5.00 2.70 -19.86
CA SER A 234 -4.15 3.29 -20.89
C SER A 234 -5.03 3.88 -21.98
N PRO A 235 -5.49 5.13 -21.87
CA PRO A 235 -5.67 5.92 -23.07
C PRO A 235 -4.35 5.85 -23.86
N SER A 236 -4.42 5.62 -25.17
CA SER A 236 -3.21 5.57 -25.98
C SER A 236 -2.42 6.87 -25.81
N LYS A 237 -1.09 6.85 -25.89
CA LYS A 237 -0.28 8.10 -25.80
C LYS A 237 -0.75 9.14 -26.83
N MET A 238 -1.28 8.67 -27.95
CA MET A 238 -1.91 9.49 -28.98
C MET A 238 -3.27 10.04 -28.54
N GLU A 239 -4.12 9.27 -27.87
CA GLU A 239 -5.38 9.77 -27.30
C GLU A 239 -5.13 10.86 -26.27
N VAL A 240 -4.17 10.71 -25.35
CA VAL A 240 -3.85 11.77 -24.36
C VAL A 240 -3.35 13.04 -25.07
N LEU A 241 -2.51 12.90 -26.10
CA LEU A 241 -2.00 14.03 -26.89
C LEU A 241 -3.12 14.70 -27.72
N ILE A 242 -3.97 13.90 -28.36
CA ILE A 242 -5.14 14.35 -29.11
C ILE A 242 -6.10 15.07 -28.17
N ASN A 243 -6.33 14.56 -26.95
CA ASN A 243 -7.22 15.20 -25.96
C ASN A 243 -6.69 16.56 -25.50
N LEU A 244 -5.38 16.66 -25.24
CA LEU A 244 -4.75 17.93 -24.85
C LEU A 244 -4.86 18.97 -25.97
N LEU A 245 -4.76 18.52 -27.23
CA LEU A 245 -4.89 19.37 -28.41
C LEU A 245 -6.35 19.67 -28.75
N SER A 246 -7.28 18.71 -28.63
CA SER A 246 -8.69 18.89 -28.95
C SER A 246 -9.38 19.80 -27.94
N ASP A 247 -9.09 19.71 -26.65
CA ASP A 247 -9.64 20.65 -25.66
C ASP A 247 -9.16 22.10 -25.88
N THR A 248 -8.05 22.27 -26.60
CA THR A 248 -7.53 23.59 -26.98
C THR A 248 -8.12 24.09 -28.32
N PHE A 249 -8.64 23.20 -29.18
CA PHE A 249 -9.04 23.55 -30.56
C PHE A 249 -10.49 23.21 -30.95
N LEU A 250 -11.10 22.10 -30.51
CA LEU A 250 -12.49 21.69 -30.81
C LEU A 250 -13.07 20.74 -29.72
N PRO A 251 -14.18 21.10 -29.04
CA PRO A 251 -14.78 20.28 -27.99
C PRO A 251 -15.81 19.30 -28.56
N THR A 252 -15.39 18.17 -29.11
CA THR A 252 -16.33 17.09 -29.51
C THR A 252 -15.73 15.70 -29.32
N GLY A 253 -16.45 14.81 -28.60
CA GLY A 253 -16.20 13.36 -28.65
C GLY A 253 -16.73 12.53 -27.48
N ASP A 254 -17.95 12.00 -27.60
CA ASP A 254 -18.62 11.12 -26.61
C ASP A 254 -17.85 9.82 -26.28
N HIS A 255 -16.96 9.35 -27.16
CA HIS A 255 -16.19 8.12 -26.93
C HIS A 255 -15.08 8.27 -25.87
N LEU A 256 -14.60 9.50 -25.63
CA LEU A 256 -13.51 9.78 -24.70
C LEU A 256 -13.94 9.75 -23.24
N LEU A 257 -15.18 10.16 -22.96
CA LEU A 257 -15.77 10.07 -21.61
C LEU A 257 -15.87 8.61 -21.13
N LYS A 258 -15.99 7.64 -22.05
CA LYS A 258 -16.22 6.23 -21.71
C LYS A 258 -15.05 5.60 -20.93
N GLY A 259 -13.80 5.78 -21.36
CA GLY A 259 -12.64 5.20 -20.67
C GLY A 259 -12.36 5.81 -19.29
N PHE A 260 -12.69 7.09 -19.12
CA PHE A 260 -12.57 7.78 -17.83
C PHE A 260 -13.68 7.39 -16.86
N LEU A 261 -14.91 7.23 -17.37
CA LEU A 261 -16.03 6.67 -16.61
C LEU A 261 -15.73 5.24 -16.13
N ASP A 262 -15.06 4.41 -16.94
CA ASP A 262 -14.70 3.04 -16.56
C ASP A 262 -13.78 2.98 -15.33
N CYS A 263 -12.81 3.89 -15.22
CA CYS A 263 -11.91 3.99 -14.08
C CYS A 263 -12.64 4.38 -12.79
N GLN A 264 -13.50 5.39 -12.88
CA GLN A 264 -14.34 5.82 -11.77
C GLN A 264 -15.32 4.73 -11.34
N ASN A 265 -15.91 4.01 -12.30
CA ASN A 265 -16.81 2.89 -12.05
C ASN A 265 -16.09 1.74 -11.34
N ALA A 266 -14.87 1.38 -11.74
CA ALA A 266 -14.16 0.31 -11.05
C ALA A 266 -13.67 0.72 -9.66
N LEU A 267 -13.26 1.98 -9.45
CA LEU A 267 -13.02 2.52 -8.11
C LEU A 267 -14.30 2.42 -7.27
N GLY A 268 -15.44 2.82 -7.83
CA GLY A 268 -16.73 2.72 -7.16
C GLY A 268 -17.14 1.29 -6.85
N PHE A 269 -16.89 0.34 -7.76
CA PHE A 269 -17.12 -1.08 -7.52
C PHE A 269 -16.23 -1.62 -6.40
N MET A 270 -14.94 -1.29 -6.44
CA MET A 270 -13.96 -1.69 -5.42
C MET A 270 -14.39 -1.20 -4.03
N ILE A 271 -14.81 0.06 -3.92
CA ILE A 271 -15.29 0.66 -2.67
C ILE A 271 -16.60 -0.01 -2.24
N THR A 272 -17.60 -0.10 -3.13
CA THR A 272 -18.95 -0.63 -2.82
C THR A 272 -18.91 -2.09 -2.36
N LYS A 273 -18.03 -2.90 -2.96
CA LYS A 273 -17.78 -4.29 -2.55
C LYS A 273 -17.41 -4.41 -1.07
N HIS A 274 -16.67 -3.43 -0.53
CA HIS A 274 -16.24 -3.41 0.87
C HIS A 274 -17.23 -2.68 1.77
N LEU A 275 -17.85 -1.59 1.29
CA LEU A 275 -18.85 -0.84 2.05
C LEU A 275 -20.14 -1.63 2.30
N SER A 276 -20.62 -2.39 1.31
CA SER A 276 -21.86 -3.19 1.43
C SER A 276 -21.83 -4.20 2.58
N ARG A 277 -20.64 -4.62 3.01
CA ARG A 277 -20.44 -5.56 4.12
C ARG A 277 -20.40 -4.90 5.50
N ARG A 278 -20.37 -3.56 5.57
CA ARG A 278 -20.07 -2.82 6.80
C ARG A 278 -21.01 -1.64 7.00
N ARG A 279 -21.77 -1.66 8.11
CA ARG A 279 -22.82 -0.67 8.38
C ARG A 279 -22.36 0.58 9.13
N LYS A 280 -21.21 0.56 9.82
CA LYS A 280 -20.75 1.68 10.65
C LYS A 280 -19.25 1.91 10.49
N ALA A 281 -18.86 3.18 10.38
CA ALA A 281 -17.47 3.59 10.39
C ALA A 281 -16.81 3.23 11.74
N ARG A 282 -15.59 2.70 11.67
CA ARG A 282 -14.73 2.44 12.84
C ARG A 282 -14.12 3.73 13.36
N VAL A 283 -13.76 4.63 12.45
CA VAL A 283 -13.16 5.94 12.73
C VAL A 283 -13.82 6.98 11.81
N PRO A 284 -14.14 8.20 12.29
CA PRO A 284 -14.61 9.29 11.44
C PRO A 284 -13.70 9.53 10.23
N PHE A 285 -14.32 9.68 9.05
CA PHE A 285 -13.61 9.89 7.80
C PHE A 285 -13.89 11.28 7.20
N TYR A 286 -12.84 11.90 6.67
CA TYR A 286 -12.91 13.17 5.95
C TYR A 286 -12.05 13.11 4.68
N CYS A 287 -12.49 13.74 3.60
CA CYS A 287 -11.66 13.92 2.43
C CYS A 287 -11.74 15.33 1.85
N ILE A 288 -10.67 15.75 1.17
CA ILE A 288 -10.60 17.06 0.54
C ILE A 288 -11.03 16.96 -0.91
N ALA A 289 -11.86 17.89 -1.37
CA ALA A 289 -12.19 18.07 -2.78
C ALA A 289 -12.18 19.57 -3.13
N TYR A 290 -11.84 19.90 -4.37
CA TYR A 290 -11.89 21.29 -4.84
C TYR A 290 -13.24 21.56 -5.50
N ASN A 291 -13.99 22.52 -4.97
CA ASN A 291 -15.26 22.93 -5.54
C ASN A 291 -15.03 23.99 -6.61
N LEU A 292 -15.28 23.64 -7.88
CA LEU A 292 -15.07 24.54 -9.02
C LEU A 292 -16.00 25.75 -8.99
N ARG A 293 -17.23 25.57 -8.50
CA ARG A 293 -18.22 26.64 -8.41
C ARG A 293 -17.84 27.67 -7.35
N GLU A 294 -17.47 27.19 -6.17
CA GLU A 294 -17.11 28.04 -5.02
C GLU A 294 -15.63 28.48 -5.04
N LYS A 295 -14.84 27.96 -5.98
CA LYS A 295 -13.40 28.24 -6.17
C LYS A 295 -12.58 28.06 -4.88
N ARG A 296 -12.87 27.00 -4.13
CA ARG A 296 -12.23 26.72 -2.84
C ARG A 296 -12.21 25.23 -2.50
N ASN A 297 -11.37 24.87 -1.55
CA ASN A 297 -11.38 23.56 -0.92
C ASN A 297 -12.60 23.40 -0.03
N GLU A 298 -13.23 22.25 -0.15
CA GLU A 298 -14.28 21.81 0.76
C GLU A 298 -13.91 20.44 1.32
N VAL A 299 -14.31 20.21 2.58
CA VAL A 299 -14.14 18.93 3.24
C VAL A 299 -15.44 18.15 3.07
N LEU A 300 -15.36 16.97 2.46
CA LEU A 300 -16.51 16.08 2.29
C LEU A 300 -16.39 14.93 3.29
N THR A 301 -17.51 14.55 3.90
CA THR A 301 -17.54 13.47 4.89
C THR A 301 -18.89 12.74 4.88
N PRO A 302 -18.92 11.41 5.06
CA PRO A 302 -20.16 10.68 5.34
C PRO A 302 -20.70 10.96 6.75
N GLU A 303 -19.92 11.59 7.62
CA GLU A 303 -20.35 11.92 8.96
C GLU A 303 -21.38 13.05 8.94
N ARG A 304 -22.23 13.09 9.98
CA ARG A 304 -23.14 14.22 10.18
C ARG A 304 -22.33 15.45 10.56
N VAL A 305 -22.51 16.53 9.81
CA VAL A 305 -21.85 17.81 10.06
C VAL A 305 -22.80 18.72 10.84
N PRO A 306 -22.46 19.16 12.06
CA PRO A 306 -23.27 20.12 12.79
C PRO A 306 -23.32 21.47 12.05
N LYS A 307 -24.52 22.06 11.99
CA LYS A 307 -24.72 23.39 11.39
C LYS A 307 -23.89 24.46 12.13
N ASN A 308 -23.37 25.45 11.40
CA ASN A 308 -22.76 26.69 11.91
C ASN A 308 -21.43 26.58 12.69
N VAL A 309 -20.68 25.48 12.61
CA VAL A 309 -19.46 25.31 13.44
C VAL A 309 -18.14 25.37 12.67
N TYR A 310 -18.15 25.14 11.36
CA TYR A 310 -16.92 25.11 10.59
C TYR A 310 -16.85 26.30 9.63
N VAL A 311 -15.78 27.11 9.68
CA VAL A 311 -15.48 28.06 8.58
C VAL A 311 -14.68 27.42 7.44
N THR A 312 -14.09 26.25 7.67
CA THR A 312 -13.62 25.37 6.59
C THR A 312 -14.87 24.62 6.15
N PRO A 313 -15.34 24.86 4.92
CA PRO A 313 -16.67 24.45 4.51
C PRO A 313 -16.68 22.92 4.42
N THR A 314 -17.23 22.30 5.48
CA THR A 314 -17.29 20.85 5.70
C THR A 314 -18.72 20.43 5.44
N PHE A 315 -18.93 19.40 4.63
CA PHE A 315 -20.26 18.99 4.21
C PHE A 315 -20.46 17.49 4.31
N HIS A 316 -21.66 17.14 4.74
CA HIS A 316 -22.15 15.79 4.69
C HIS A 316 -22.37 15.39 3.22
N THR A 317 -21.89 14.21 2.83
CA THR A 317 -22.04 13.64 1.49
C THR A 317 -21.90 12.13 1.60
N GLU A 318 -22.61 11.37 0.77
CA GLU A 318 -22.45 9.91 0.70
C GLU A 318 -20.99 9.50 0.52
N ALA A 319 -20.57 8.46 1.22
CA ALA A 319 -19.16 8.07 1.31
C ALA A 319 -18.51 7.85 -0.07
N LEU A 320 -19.24 7.20 -0.97
CA LEU A 320 -18.79 6.94 -2.33
C LEU A 320 -18.66 8.24 -3.14
N ASP A 321 -19.64 9.14 -3.04
CA ASP A 321 -19.62 10.41 -3.76
C ASP A 321 -18.50 11.32 -3.27
N ALA A 322 -18.25 11.36 -1.95
CA ALA A 322 -17.17 12.13 -1.35
C ALA A 322 -15.79 11.68 -1.89
N VAL A 323 -15.53 10.37 -1.90
CA VAL A 323 -14.24 9.82 -2.38
C VAL A 323 -14.09 9.96 -3.89
N ILE A 324 -15.16 9.74 -4.66
CA ILE A 324 -15.14 9.97 -6.10
C ILE A 324 -14.81 11.43 -6.39
N ALA A 325 -15.49 12.37 -5.74
CA ALA A 325 -15.21 13.81 -5.88
C ALA A 325 -13.75 14.16 -5.52
N SER A 326 -13.25 13.61 -4.42
CA SER A 326 -11.86 13.80 -3.98
C SER A 326 -10.84 13.18 -4.94
N SER A 327 -11.24 12.21 -5.77
CA SER A 327 -10.37 11.47 -6.70
C SER A 327 -10.59 11.84 -8.17
N SER A 328 -11.44 12.82 -8.48
CA SER A 328 -11.72 13.29 -9.85
C SER A 328 -10.57 14.17 -10.40
N ILE A 329 -9.40 13.56 -10.64
CA ILE A 329 -8.19 14.21 -11.19
C ILE A 329 -8.56 14.93 -12.49
N PRO A 330 -8.35 16.26 -12.58
CA PRO A 330 -8.58 16.99 -13.82
C PRO A 330 -7.85 16.34 -15.00
N ILE A 331 -8.43 16.40 -16.19
CA ILE A 331 -7.93 15.76 -17.43
C ILE A 331 -8.09 14.22 -17.45
N LEU A 332 -8.04 13.56 -16.30
CA LEU A 332 -8.17 12.10 -16.20
C LEU A 332 -9.57 11.62 -15.81
N TYR A 333 -10.38 12.43 -15.14
CA TYR A 333 -11.73 12.03 -14.74
C TYR A 333 -12.72 13.16 -14.96
N VAL A 334 -13.97 12.78 -15.20
CA VAL A 334 -15.08 13.72 -15.27
C VAL A 334 -15.27 14.33 -13.87
N PRO A 335 -15.41 15.66 -13.75
CA PRO A 335 -15.73 16.29 -12.47
C PRO A 335 -17.00 15.70 -11.86
N LYS A 336 -16.97 15.42 -10.55
CA LYS A 336 -18.12 14.84 -9.85
C LYS A 336 -19.10 15.94 -9.48
N LYS A 337 -20.35 15.78 -9.90
CA LYS A 337 -21.46 16.62 -9.50
C LYS A 337 -22.12 16.05 -8.24
N ILE A 338 -22.33 16.88 -7.23
CA ILE A 338 -23.05 16.53 -6.00
C ILE A 338 -24.12 17.60 -5.75
N LEU A 339 -25.37 17.16 -5.60
CA LEU A 339 -26.49 18.02 -5.24
C LEU A 339 -26.50 18.28 -3.74
N ARG A 340 -26.53 19.56 -3.35
CA ARG A 340 -26.70 20.00 -1.96
C ARG A 340 -27.95 20.86 -1.88
N GLY A 341 -29.03 20.31 -1.32
CA GLY A 341 -30.34 20.95 -1.40
C GLY A 341 -30.79 21.08 -2.86
N LYS A 342 -31.00 22.31 -3.33
CA LYS A 342 -31.39 22.60 -4.73
C LYS A 342 -30.21 23.00 -5.62
N THR A 343 -28.99 22.94 -5.10
CA THR A 343 -27.81 23.53 -5.74
C THR A 343 -26.84 22.43 -6.16
N GLU A 344 -26.52 22.38 -7.45
CA GLU A 344 -25.45 21.51 -7.97
C GLU A 344 -24.08 22.14 -7.71
N HIS A 345 -23.17 21.34 -7.16
CA HIS A 345 -21.77 21.70 -7.00
C HIS A 345 -20.89 20.71 -7.76
N VAL A 346 -19.86 21.24 -8.42
CA VAL A 346 -18.95 20.49 -9.28
C VAL A 346 -17.60 20.38 -8.61
N TYR A 347 -17.13 19.16 -8.40
CA TYR A 347 -15.89 18.86 -7.68
C TYR A 347 -14.84 18.22 -8.57
N VAL A 348 -13.60 18.56 -8.28
CA VAL A 348 -12.41 17.89 -8.80
C VAL A 348 -11.49 17.49 -7.65
N ASP A 349 -10.45 16.73 -7.98
CA ASP A 349 -9.52 16.15 -7.02
C ASP A 349 -8.96 17.16 -6.01
N GLY A 350 -9.01 16.79 -4.73
CA GLY A 350 -8.52 17.62 -3.62
C GLY A 350 -7.00 17.83 -3.65
N GLY A 351 -6.25 16.96 -4.31
CA GLY A 351 -4.82 17.07 -4.51
C GLY A 351 -4.43 18.22 -5.41
N THR A 352 -5.36 18.84 -6.13
CA THR A 352 -5.08 20.10 -6.84
C THR A 352 -4.67 21.23 -5.87
N THR A 353 -5.01 21.13 -4.60
CA THR A 353 -4.82 22.17 -3.59
C THR A 353 -4.20 21.68 -2.28
N GLU A 354 -4.66 20.54 -1.76
CA GLU A 354 -4.17 19.93 -0.53
C GLU A 354 -3.92 18.44 -0.77
N GLU A 355 -2.71 18.15 -1.24
CA GLU A 355 -2.28 16.80 -1.62
C GLU A 355 -2.19 15.86 -0.45
N VAL A 356 -1.70 16.38 0.68
CA VAL A 356 -1.71 15.69 1.96
C VAL A 356 -2.58 16.55 2.86
N PRO A 357 -3.73 16.05 3.36
CA PRO A 357 -4.57 16.81 4.29
C PRO A 357 -3.80 17.18 5.56
N LEU A 358 -3.35 18.43 5.66
CA LEU A 358 -2.49 18.94 6.74
C LEU A 358 -3.14 20.16 7.38
N ILE A 359 -3.49 21.16 6.57
CA ILE A 359 -4.04 22.41 7.06
C ILE A 359 -5.53 22.30 7.38
N SER A 360 -6.29 21.54 6.58
CA SER A 360 -7.72 21.31 6.82
C SER A 360 -7.99 20.60 8.15
N PRO A 361 -7.35 19.45 8.48
CA PRO A 361 -7.51 18.81 9.79
C PRO A 361 -7.07 19.72 10.95
N TYR A 362 -5.97 20.44 10.80
CA TYR A 362 -5.49 21.39 11.83
C TYR A 362 -6.49 22.52 12.11
N ARG A 363 -7.03 23.15 11.05
CA ARG A 363 -8.06 24.19 11.18
C ARG A 363 -9.34 23.65 11.82
N LYS A 364 -9.71 22.40 11.53
CA LYS A 364 -10.85 21.75 12.18
C LYS A 364 -10.58 21.55 13.68
N TRP A 365 -9.40 21.02 14.03
CA TRP A 365 -9.02 20.78 15.41
C TRP A 365 -9.03 22.04 16.29
N ILE A 366 -8.44 23.15 15.81
CA ILE A 366 -8.48 24.43 16.53
C ILE A 366 -9.92 24.84 16.85
N ARG A 367 -10.83 24.69 15.89
CA ARG A 367 -12.23 25.07 16.08
C ARG A 367 -12.99 24.13 17.00
N ASP A 368 -12.78 22.84 16.85
CA ASP A 368 -13.41 21.87 17.74
C ASP A 368 -13.01 22.14 19.20
N ARG A 369 -11.76 22.57 19.44
CA ARG A 369 -11.31 23.06 20.76
C ARG A 369 -12.03 24.34 21.19
N LEU A 370 -12.10 25.36 20.33
CA LEU A 370 -12.79 26.64 20.63
C LEU A 370 -14.28 26.45 20.94
N HIS A 371 -14.92 25.44 20.36
CA HIS A 371 -16.32 25.09 20.60
C HIS A 371 -16.52 23.95 21.61
N PHE A 372 -15.50 23.61 22.40
CA PHE A 372 -15.53 22.57 23.45
C PHE A 372 -15.99 21.18 22.97
N ARG A 373 -15.77 20.87 21.69
CA ARG A 373 -16.06 19.56 21.08
C ARG A 373 -14.88 18.61 21.14
N ASP A 374 -13.69 19.16 21.34
CA ASP A 374 -12.47 18.40 21.55
C ASP A 374 -11.73 18.95 22.76
N THR A 375 -11.40 18.07 23.69
CA THR A 375 -10.68 18.41 24.91
C THR A 375 -9.18 18.17 24.79
N SER A 376 -8.71 17.65 23.64
CA SER A 376 -7.29 17.40 23.43
C SER A 376 -6.52 18.72 23.42
N LYS A 377 -5.40 18.76 24.13
CA LYS A 377 -4.50 19.92 24.14
C LYS A 377 -3.52 19.89 22.99
N LYS A 378 -3.19 18.69 22.52
CA LYS A 378 -2.20 18.44 21.47
C LYS A 378 -2.84 17.77 20.25
N LEU A 379 -2.19 17.93 19.10
CA LEU A 379 -2.52 17.30 17.84
C LEU A 379 -1.31 16.51 17.32
N LEU A 380 -1.52 15.25 16.97
CA LEU A 380 -0.56 14.44 16.26
C LEU A 380 -1.14 14.08 14.89
N ILE A 381 -0.49 14.53 13.82
CA ILE A 381 -0.82 14.14 12.45
C ILE A 381 0.23 13.13 11.98
N ILE A 382 -0.19 11.90 11.69
CA ILE A 382 0.66 10.90 11.03
C ILE A 382 0.27 10.88 9.56
N ALA A 383 1.10 11.52 8.75
CA ALA A 383 0.84 11.77 7.34
C ALA A 383 1.61 10.81 6.44
N VAL A 384 1.00 10.39 5.35
CA VAL A 384 1.65 9.62 4.28
C VAL A 384 1.66 10.45 3.00
N ASN A 385 2.85 10.84 2.57
CA ASN A 385 3.07 11.61 1.36
C ASN A 385 3.59 10.70 0.23
N LEU A 386 2.75 10.49 -0.78
CA LEU A 386 3.04 9.59 -1.89
C LEU A 386 3.34 10.31 -3.20
N PHE A 387 3.23 11.64 -3.21
CA PHE A 387 3.15 12.38 -4.46
C PHE A 387 4.53 12.44 -5.15
N PRO A 388 4.65 11.99 -6.41
CA PRO A 388 5.87 12.19 -7.19
C PRO A 388 5.98 13.62 -7.70
N ALA A 389 7.21 14.10 -7.93
CA ALA A 389 7.39 15.27 -8.79
C ALA A 389 6.79 14.99 -10.18
N VAL A 390 5.83 15.79 -10.65
CA VAL A 390 5.20 15.69 -11.98
C VAL A 390 6.26 15.79 -13.09
N SER A 391 7.27 16.62 -12.88
CA SER A 391 8.47 16.76 -13.71
C SER A 391 9.25 15.46 -13.91
N SER A 392 9.09 14.49 -13.02
CA SER A 392 9.74 13.17 -13.11
C SER A 392 8.99 12.16 -13.99
N ILE A 393 7.85 12.53 -14.60
CA ILE A 393 7.12 11.64 -15.51
C ILE A 393 8.01 11.32 -16.73
N PRO A 394 8.26 10.02 -17.05
CA PRO A 394 9.22 9.62 -18.09
C PRO A 394 8.94 10.20 -19.49
N MET A 395 7.69 10.58 -19.78
CA MET A 395 7.31 11.24 -21.03
C MET A 395 8.07 12.57 -21.21
N PHE A 396 8.27 13.33 -20.13
CA PHE A 396 9.01 14.59 -20.17
C PHE A 396 10.54 14.41 -20.29
N SER A 397 11.05 13.21 -20.04
CA SER A 397 12.48 12.88 -20.20
C SER A 397 12.84 12.29 -21.57
N HIS A 398 11.86 11.97 -22.44
CA HIS A 398 12.16 11.32 -23.71
C HIS A 398 12.79 12.30 -24.72
N TRP A 399 13.99 12.00 -25.21
CA TRP A 399 14.80 12.90 -26.05
C TRP A 399 14.08 13.37 -27.32
N ALA A 400 13.36 12.47 -28.01
CA ALA A 400 12.66 12.80 -29.25
C ALA A 400 11.51 13.80 -29.02
N ILE A 401 10.88 13.74 -27.85
CA ILE A 401 9.74 14.57 -27.47
C ILE A 401 10.22 15.98 -27.06
N GLN A 402 11.38 16.07 -26.42
CA GLN A 402 11.98 17.36 -26.01
C GLN A 402 12.40 18.26 -27.18
N LYS A 403 12.47 17.74 -28.41
CA LYS A 403 12.73 18.52 -29.62
C LYS A 403 11.52 19.36 -30.06
N LEU A 404 10.31 19.00 -29.61
CA LEU A 404 9.08 19.71 -29.97
C LEU A 404 8.85 20.91 -29.03
N PRO A 405 8.66 22.15 -29.54
CA PRO A 405 8.48 23.35 -28.71
C PRO A 405 7.33 23.24 -27.70
N ALA A 406 6.19 22.68 -28.12
CA ALA A 406 5.03 22.47 -27.25
C ALA A 406 5.36 21.61 -26.02
N PHE A 407 6.20 20.59 -26.18
CA PHE A 407 6.60 19.73 -25.06
C PHE A 407 7.59 20.39 -24.10
N ARG A 408 8.40 21.34 -24.58
CA ARG A 408 9.21 22.18 -23.68
C ARG A 408 8.33 23.06 -22.81
N LEU A 409 7.28 23.64 -23.38
CA LEU A 409 6.28 24.41 -22.64
C LEU A 409 5.54 23.55 -21.62
N LEU A 410 5.12 22.32 -21.98
CA LEU A 410 4.50 21.37 -21.06
C LEU A 410 5.43 20.92 -19.92
N LYS A 411 6.72 20.70 -20.22
CA LYS A 411 7.70 20.38 -19.18
C LYS A 411 7.92 21.57 -18.24
N LEU A 412 7.98 22.78 -18.79
CA LEU A 412 8.10 24.01 -17.99
C LEU A 412 6.87 24.20 -17.09
N SER A 413 5.66 24.01 -17.62
CA SER A 413 4.43 24.11 -16.82
C SER A 413 4.35 23.01 -15.75
N ALA A 414 4.79 21.78 -16.05
CA ALA A 414 4.89 20.71 -15.07
C ALA A 414 5.89 21.03 -13.95
N ASN A 415 7.07 21.58 -14.28
CA ASN A 415 8.05 22.03 -13.29
C ASN A 415 7.48 23.17 -12.42
N TYR A 416 6.77 24.12 -13.02
CA TYR A 416 6.15 25.23 -12.30
C TYR A 416 5.02 24.74 -11.38
N ALA A 417 4.21 23.79 -11.85
CA ALA A 417 3.21 23.12 -11.04
C ALA A 417 3.85 22.39 -9.85
N ASP A 418 4.94 21.66 -10.06
CA ASP A 418 5.72 21.04 -8.97
C ASP A 418 6.25 22.04 -7.97
N LEU A 419 6.75 23.19 -8.41
CA LEU A 419 7.29 24.23 -7.54
C LEU A 419 6.18 24.88 -6.71
N ILE A 420 5.05 25.28 -7.33
CA ILE A 420 3.89 25.82 -6.61
C ILE A 420 3.38 24.81 -5.59
N ARG A 421 3.30 23.54 -6.00
CA ARG A 421 2.87 22.43 -5.15
C ARG A 421 3.78 22.26 -3.95
N GLN A 422 5.09 22.19 -4.16
CA GLN A 422 6.06 22.08 -3.08
C GLN A 422 5.99 23.28 -2.13
N ALA A 423 5.91 24.51 -2.67
CA ALA A 423 5.76 25.72 -1.88
C ALA A 423 4.50 25.69 -0.99
N ARG A 424 3.36 25.21 -1.51
CA ARG A 424 2.13 25.04 -0.74
C ARG A 424 2.28 24.01 0.39
N ILE A 425 2.91 22.86 0.10
CA ILE A 425 3.15 21.83 1.12
C ILE A 425 4.06 22.39 2.22
N ASP A 426 5.13 23.10 1.84
CA ASP A 426 6.08 23.68 2.79
C ASP A 426 5.43 24.79 3.62
N GLU A 427 4.57 25.62 3.03
CA GLU A 427 3.76 26.60 3.75
C GLU A 427 2.83 25.93 4.76
N GLN A 428 2.09 24.88 4.35
CA GLN A 428 1.21 24.12 5.23
C GLN A 428 1.97 23.49 6.40
N LYS A 429 3.15 22.90 6.13
CA LYS A 429 4.05 22.38 7.17
C LYS A 429 4.55 23.49 8.08
N GLY A 430 4.91 24.65 7.53
CA GLY A 430 5.34 25.82 8.28
C GLY A 430 4.28 26.33 9.26
N HIS A 431 3.00 26.24 8.91
CA HIS A 431 1.91 26.53 9.86
C HIS A 431 1.84 25.54 11.01
N LEU A 432 2.02 24.24 10.74
CA LEU A 432 1.98 23.20 11.75
C LEU A 432 3.19 23.25 12.69
N THR A 433 4.41 23.47 12.15
CA THR A 433 5.64 23.47 12.95
C THR A 433 5.80 24.69 13.86
N ARG A 434 5.08 25.78 13.58
CA ARG A 434 5.02 26.96 14.45
C ARG A 434 4.13 26.77 15.67
N ASP A 435 3.18 25.84 15.61
CA ASP A 435 2.33 25.50 16.75
C ASP A 435 3.00 24.42 17.60
N ARG A 436 3.32 24.75 18.86
CA ARG A 436 4.01 23.86 19.80
C ARG A 436 3.17 22.67 20.23
N ASP A 437 1.85 22.78 20.13
CA ASP A 437 0.92 21.71 20.48
C ASP A 437 0.70 20.73 19.32
N VAL A 438 1.29 20.98 18.16
CA VAL A 438 1.13 20.16 16.96
C VAL A 438 2.43 19.39 16.67
N THR A 439 2.27 18.09 16.46
CA THR A 439 3.34 17.21 15.99
C THR A 439 2.95 16.63 14.64
N LEU A 440 3.85 16.73 13.66
CA LEU A 440 3.70 16.11 12.34
C LEU A 440 4.73 14.99 12.17
N TRP A 441 4.26 13.78 11.95
CA TRP A 441 5.08 12.65 11.49
C TRP A 441 4.74 12.35 10.05
N GLU A 442 5.62 12.74 9.13
CA GLU A 442 5.43 12.52 7.70
C GLU A 442 6.24 11.30 7.24
N LEU A 443 5.55 10.37 6.57
CA LEU A 443 6.15 9.22 5.91
C LEU A 443 6.13 9.46 4.40
N VAL A 444 7.31 9.50 3.80
CA VAL A 444 7.51 9.76 2.37
C VAL A 444 7.83 8.46 1.63
N LEU A 445 7.18 8.22 0.49
CA LEU A 445 7.49 7.06 -0.35
C LEU A 445 8.69 7.40 -1.28
N PRO A 446 9.88 6.78 -1.10
CA PRO A 446 11.10 7.14 -1.84
C PRO A 446 11.16 6.48 -3.22
N VAL A 447 10.06 6.55 -3.98
CA VAL A 447 9.98 5.95 -5.31
C VAL A 447 10.22 7.04 -6.36
N LYS A 448 11.44 7.04 -6.92
CA LYS A 448 11.84 7.90 -8.02
C LYS A 448 11.23 7.40 -9.32
N GLY A 449 10.63 8.31 -10.08
CA GLY A 449 9.88 7.94 -11.28
C GLY A 449 8.71 7.00 -10.95
N LEU A 450 8.23 6.30 -11.97
CA LEU A 450 7.06 5.42 -11.98
C LEU A 450 5.71 6.12 -12.09
N ASN A 451 5.18 5.96 -13.32
CA ASN A 451 3.80 6.01 -13.76
C ASN A 451 2.80 5.87 -12.60
N VAL A 452 2.30 7.01 -12.12
CA VAL A 452 1.16 7.15 -11.19
C VAL A 452 -0.09 6.39 -11.67
N LEU A 453 -0.09 5.96 -12.93
CA LEU A 453 -1.18 5.27 -13.62
C LEU A 453 -0.80 3.87 -14.12
N ASN A 454 0.35 3.29 -13.73
CA ASN A 454 0.75 1.94 -14.20
C ASN A 454 0.47 0.90 -13.12
N PRO A 455 -0.56 0.04 -13.26
CA PRO A 455 -0.79 -1.07 -12.35
C PRO A 455 0.41 -1.98 -12.13
N LYS A 456 1.33 -2.11 -13.10
CA LYS A 456 2.50 -2.98 -12.99
C LYS A 456 3.49 -2.56 -11.89
N SER A 457 3.45 -1.30 -11.43
CA SER A 457 4.32 -0.81 -10.35
C SER A 457 3.74 -1.08 -8.94
N ILE A 458 2.48 -1.52 -8.82
CA ILE A 458 1.82 -1.73 -7.53
C ILE A 458 2.63 -2.64 -6.58
N PRO A 459 3.17 -3.81 -7.02
CA PRO A 459 3.96 -4.65 -6.12
C PRO A 459 5.20 -3.96 -5.56
N GLU A 460 5.91 -3.19 -6.39
CA GLU A 460 7.11 -2.43 -6.01
C GLU A 460 6.76 -1.29 -5.05
N ILE A 461 5.65 -0.58 -5.30
CA ILE A 461 5.12 0.48 -4.44
C ILE A 461 4.82 -0.06 -3.04
N ILE A 462 4.06 -1.16 -2.94
CA ILE A 462 3.71 -1.80 -1.66
C ILE A 462 4.98 -2.20 -0.91
N GLN A 463 5.88 -2.90 -1.61
CA GLN A 463 7.12 -3.38 -1.01
C GLN A 463 8.03 -2.24 -0.55
N THR A 464 8.14 -1.17 -1.34
CA THR A 464 8.95 0.00 -0.99
C THR A 464 8.37 0.75 0.19
N ALA A 465 7.03 0.88 0.26
CA ALA A 465 6.36 1.49 1.40
C ALA A 465 6.60 0.70 2.68
N GLN A 466 6.44 -0.62 2.66
CA GLN A 466 6.66 -1.51 3.81
C GLN A 466 8.09 -1.37 4.38
N HIS A 467 9.12 -1.34 3.52
CA HIS A 467 10.50 -1.15 3.98
C HIS A 467 10.77 0.30 4.43
N SER A 468 10.42 1.28 3.61
CA SER A 468 10.77 2.68 3.83
C SER A 468 10.06 3.29 5.03
N PHE A 469 8.76 3.01 5.19
CA PHE A 469 7.98 3.57 6.29
C PHE A 469 8.45 3.00 7.62
N LEU A 470 8.78 1.71 7.70
CA LEU A 470 9.35 1.14 8.91
C LEU A 470 10.68 1.82 9.28
N LYS A 471 11.55 2.08 8.30
CA LYS A 471 12.81 2.81 8.52
C LYS A 471 12.57 4.24 9.03
N GLN A 472 11.62 4.95 8.45
CA GLN A 472 11.26 6.32 8.86
C GLN A 472 10.64 6.34 10.26
N LEU A 473 9.77 5.39 10.58
CA LEU A 473 9.20 5.23 11.92
C LEU A 473 10.28 4.92 12.96
N LEU A 474 11.30 4.14 12.63
CA LEU A 474 12.46 3.93 13.52
C LEU A 474 13.26 5.22 13.75
N ALA A 475 13.39 6.07 12.73
CA ALA A 475 14.04 7.36 12.86
C ALA A 475 13.22 8.31 13.75
N ILE A 476 11.89 8.30 13.59
CA ILE A 476 10.97 9.05 14.47
C ILE A 476 11.09 8.55 15.91
N GLU A 477 11.03 7.24 16.14
CA GLU A 477 11.20 6.63 17.46
C GLU A 477 12.53 7.01 18.13
N ALA A 478 13.61 7.10 17.36
CA ALA A 478 14.91 7.52 17.88
C ALA A 478 14.98 9.02 18.21
N GLY A 479 14.19 9.85 17.54
CA GLY A 479 14.15 11.31 17.72
C GLY A 479 13.16 11.80 18.78
N LEU A 480 12.17 10.98 19.17
CA LEU A 480 11.33 11.19 20.36
C LEU A 480 12.13 10.92 21.63
#